data_AF-A0A9W4H5Y6-F1
#
_entry.id   AF-A0A9W4H5Y6-F1
#
_cell.length_a   1.000
_cell.length_b   1.000
_cell.length_c   1.000
_cell.angle_alpha   90.00
_cell.angle_beta   90.00
_cell.angle_gamma   90.00
#
_symmetry.space_group_name_H-M   'P 1'
#
loop_
_entity.id
_entity.type
_entity.pdbx_description
1 polymer ?
#
loop_
_entity_poly.entity_id
_entity_poly.type
_entity_poly.pdbx_seq_one_letter_code
_entity_poly.pdbx_strand_id
1 'polypeptide(L)'
;MAESKVVGRRPLVFTDAHGAQGFVPLQALVLGDTGLEVDATWSASFSETDRRALLALARDAWSSGELAASAVAAKSPAIVFTAACAGPEGNGITVAVTRVEDPEPDPSLPLHAGLTLTVSEKDEYPGLSSAADAVARIGVDKPAAGSKDRAGSGLVQIKEGSAAAGDGLPKSGAPFTVTAAAPVKVKGADGTTDYFTLVVREGLPDPGVKVTVTVDAEAKKYSLTAEYTSGEVSTTLGALGALDTTAASIVTAQAPPGGLAMPADTLTAPIALSGGATGIAATGTAYTS
;
A
#
# COMPACT_ATOMS: atom_id res chain seq x y z
N MET A 1 1.39 17.60 -13.62
CA MET A 1 0.07 17.56 -12.95
C MET A 1 -0.97 17.29 -14.02
N ALA A 2 -2.11 16.66 -13.70
CA ALA A 2 -3.20 16.56 -14.69
C ALA A 2 -3.72 17.98 -14.98
N GLU A 3 -3.95 18.31 -16.26
CA GLU A 3 -4.59 19.57 -16.65
C GLU A 3 -5.90 19.74 -15.88
N SER A 4 -6.03 20.84 -15.13
CA SER A 4 -7.28 21.15 -14.43
C SER A 4 -8.10 22.13 -15.24
N LYS A 5 -9.41 21.86 -15.35
CA LYS A 5 -10.34 22.81 -15.99
C LYS A 5 -10.46 24.05 -15.12
N VAL A 6 -10.58 25.21 -15.77
CA VAL A 6 -10.77 26.49 -15.09
C VAL A 6 -12.26 26.73 -14.87
N VAL A 7 -12.62 27.15 -13.66
CA VAL A 7 -13.98 27.57 -13.30
C VAL A 7 -14.00 29.02 -12.88
N GLY A 8 -15.17 29.63 -12.95
CA GLY A 8 -15.35 31.05 -12.68
C GLY A 8 -16.81 31.44 -12.82
N ARG A 9 -17.14 32.66 -12.41
CA ARG A 9 -18.54 33.12 -12.36
C ARG A 9 -19.13 33.45 -13.73
N ARG A 10 -18.28 33.67 -14.74
CA ARG A 10 -18.67 34.14 -16.08
C ARG A 10 -17.60 33.77 -17.12
N PRO A 11 -17.97 33.64 -18.41
CA PRO A 11 -17.01 33.58 -19.52
C PRO A 11 -16.09 34.82 -19.53
N LEU A 12 -14.89 34.68 -20.08
CA LEU A 12 -14.03 35.84 -20.34
C LEU A 12 -14.54 36.59 -21.56
N VAL A 13 -14.53 37.92 -21.47
CA VAL A 13 -14.89 38.79 -22.57
C VAL A 13 -13.65 39.57 -22.98
N PHE A 14 -13.22 39.42 -24.23
CA PHE A 14 -12.09 40.19 -24.75
C PHE A 14 -12.42 40.73 -26.14
N THR A 15 -11.70 41.78 -26.52
CA THR A 15 -11.76 42.36 -27.86
C THR A 15 -10.58 41.82 -28.66
N ASP A 16 -10.85 41.20 -29.80
CA ASP A 16 -9.82 40.63 -30.66
C ASP A 16 -9.01 41.73 -31.39
N ALA A 17 -7.96 41.31 -32.10
CA ALA A 17 -7.12 42.20 -32.89
C ALA A 17 -7.86 42.97 -34.00
N HIS A 18 -9.09 42.58 -34.34
CA HIS A 18 -9.96 43.21 -35.33
C HIS A 18 -11.03 44.13 -34.71
N GLY A 19 -11.05 44.27 -33.38
CA GLY A 19 -12.00 45.09 -32.66
C GLY A 19 -13.35 44.42 -32.40
N ALA A 20 -13.49 43.12 -32.69
CA ALA A 20 -14.71 42.38 -32.39
C ALA A 20 -14.68 41.88 -30.94
N GLN A 21 -15.81 42.00 -30.25
CA GLN A 21 -15.97 41.50 -28.89
C GLN A 21 -16.39 40.03 -28.93
N GLY A 22 -15.64 39.17 -28.24
CA GLY A 22 -15.89 37.73 -28.16
C GLY A 22 -16.09 37.24 -26.73
N PHE A 23 -16.91 36.21 -26.58
CA PHE A 23 -17.05 35.46 -25.33
C PHE A 23 -16.22 34.18 -25.43
N VAL A 24 -15.30 33.99 -24.49
CA VAL A 24 -14.49 32.77 -24.39
C VAL A 24 -15.02 31.93 -23.24
N PRO A 25 -15.58 30.74 -23.52
CA PRO A 25 -16.07 29.86 -22.47
C PRO A 25 -14.89 29.37 -21.63
N LEU A 26 -15.08 29.21 -20.32
CA LEU A 26 -13.99 28.83 -19.41
C LEU A 26 -13.39 27.45 -19.71
N GLN A 27 -14.15 26.58 -20.41
CA GLN A 27 -13.66 25.31 -20.94
C GLN A 27 -12.54 25.45 -21.98
N ALA A 28 -12.35 26.64 -22.55
CA ALA A 28 -11.22 26.96 -23.43
C ALA A 28 -9.93 27.26 -22.67
N LEU A 29 -9.99 27.29 -21.33
CA LEU A 29 -8.84 27.53 -20.46
C LEU A 29 -8.56 26.29 -19.60
N VAL A 30 -7.29 25.96 -19.48
CA VAL A 30 -6.79 24.89 -18.63
C VAL A 30 -5.65 25.41 -17.76
N LEU A 31 -5.47 24.80 -16.59
CA LEU A 31 -4.29 25.00 -15.77
C LEU A 31 -3.32 23.85 -16.07
N GLY A 32 -2.26 24.14 -16.83
CA GLY A 32 -1.16 23.24 -17.12
C GLY A 32 -0.03 23.35 -16.12
N ASP A 33 1.09 22.67 -16.39
CA ASP A 33 2.27 22.66 -15.52
C ASP A 33 2.95 24.02 -15.41
N THR A 34 2.77 24.90 -16.41
CA THR A 34 3.38 26.24 -16.46
C THR A 34 2.41 27.37 -16.09
N GLY A 35 1.15 27.05 -15.78
CA GLY A 35 0.11 28.00 -15.41
C GLY A 35 -1.12 27.92 -16.32
N LEU A 36 -1.84 29.04 -16.43
CA LEU A 36 -3.02 29.14 -17.30
C LEU A 36 -2.62 29.09 -18.78
N GLU A 37 -3.30 28.21 -19.51
CA GLU A 37 -3.09 27.92 -20.92
C GLU A 37 -4.45 27.84 -21.65
N VAL A 38 -4.42 27.98 -22.98
CA VAL A 38 -5.62 27.78 -23.82
C VAL A 38 -5.67 26.31 -24.19
N ASP A 39 -6.81 25.67 -23.98
CA ASP A 39 -7.02 24.26 -24.33
C ASP A 39 -6.66 24.00 -25.79
N ALA A 40 -5.99 22.89 -26.08
CA ALA A 40 -5.50 22.56 -27.42
C ALA A 40 -6.64 22.53 -28.47
N THR A 41 -7.84 22.12 -28.08
CA THR A 41 -9.02 22.09 -28.96
C THR A 41 -9.51 23.48 -29.35
N TRP A 42 -9.18 24.51 -28.56
CA TRP A 42 -9.54 25.92 -28.78
C TRP A 42 -8.40 26.74 -29.36
N SER A 43 -7.17 26.22 -29.31
CA SER A 43 -5.96 26.95 -29.72
C SER A 43 -5.97 27.40 -31.19
N ALA A 44 -6.69 26.68 -32.05
CA ALA A 44 -6.86 27.03 -33.47
C ALA A 44 -7.89 28.15 -33.71
N SER A 45 -8.75 28.45 -32.73
CA SER A 45 -9.76 29.51 -32.81
C SER A 45 -9.21 30.91 -32.54
N PHE A 46 -7.94 31.01 -32.13
CA PHE A 46 -7.31 32.26 -31.74
C PHE A 46 -5.99 32.47 -32.47
N SER A 47 -5.75 33.68 -32.95
CA SER A 47 -4.42 34.08 -33.43
C SER A 47 -3.42 34.10 -32.27
N GLU A 48 -2.12 34.07 -32.57
CA GLU A 48 -1.08 34.16 -31.52
C GLU A 48 -1.22 35.44 -30.66
N THR A 49 -1.60 36.56 -31.28
CA THR A 49 -1.83 37.83 -30.59
C THR A 49 -3.05 37.74 -29.67
N ASP A 50 -4.16 37.17 -30.14
CA ASP A 50 -5.38 37.02 -29.36
C ASP A 50 -5.19 36.04 -28.20
N ARG A 51 -4.42 34.95 -28.41
CA ARG A 51 -4.05 34.01 -27.33
C ARG A 51 -3.29 34.72 -26.21
N ARG A 52 -2.32 35.58 -26.54
CA ARG A 52 -1.57 36.33 -25.52
C ARG A 52 -2.46 37.30 -24.74
N ALA A 53 -3.35 38.01 -25.44
CA ALA A 53 -4.30 38.92 -24.81
C ALA A 53 -5.29 38.17 -23.91
N LEU A 54 -5.84 37.06 -24.39
CA LEU A 54 -6.74 36.18 -23.63
C LEU A 54 -6.06 35.60 -22.38
N LEU A 55 -4.82 35.12 -22.51
CA LEU A 55 -4.06 34.58 -21.37
C LEU A 55 -3.68 35.66 -20.36
N ALA A 56 -3.38 36.89 -20.81
CA ALA A 56 -3.16 38.02 -19.91
C ALA A 56 -4.42 38.34 -19.11
N LEU A 57 -5.59 38.39 -19.77
CA LEU A 57 -6.88 38.59 -19.12
C LEU A 57 -7.22 37.44 -18.16
N ALA A 58 -6.99 36.19 -18.57
CA ALA A 58 -7.22 35.02 -17.71
C ALA A 58 -6.33 35.04 -16.46
N ARG A 59 -5.07 35.46 -16.58
CA ARG A 59 -4.16 35.60 -15.44
C ARG A 59 -4.57 36.71 -14.48
N ASP A 60 -5.11 37.82 -14.99
CA ASP A 60 -5.64 38.90 -14.16
C ASP A 60 -6.95 38.49 -13.45
N ALA A 61 -7.84 37.78 -14.15
CA ALA A 61 -9.05 37.21 -13.56
C ALA A 61 -8.73 36.12 -12.52
N TRP A 62 -7.62 35.39 -12.68
CA TRP A 62 -7.11 34.42 -11.72
C TRP A 62 -6.51 35.10 -10.48
N SER A 63 -5.66 36.11 -10.65
CA SER A 63 -5.03 36.83 -9.53
C SER A 63 -6.05 37.60 -8.69
N SER A 64 -7.14 38.06 -9.30
CA SER A 64 -8.28 38.70 -8.63
C SER A 64 -9.28 37.72 -8.01
N GLY A 65 -9.12 36.41 -8.24
CA GLY A 65 -9.99 35.36 -7.69
C GLY A 65 -11.34 35.20 -8.41
N GLU A 66 -11.51 35.79 -9.60
CA GLU A 66 -12.69 35.56 -10.45
C GLU A 66 -12.63 34.19 -11.15
N LEU A 67 -11.41 33.71 -11.43
CA LEU A 67 -11.14 32.36 -11.91
C LEU A 67 -10.47 31.54 -10.80
N ALA A 68 -10.77 30.25 -10.79
CA ALA A 68 -10.14 29.27 -9.91
C ALA A 68 -9.95 27.95 -10.66
N ALA A 69 -9.08 27.08 -10.12
CA ALA A 69 -9.07 25.69 -10.54
C ALA A 69 -10.44 25.07 -10.23
N SER A 70 -10.97 24.25 -11.14
CA SER A 70 -12.09 23.39 -10.81
C SER A 70 -11.72 22.56 -9.59
N ALA A 71 -12.67 22.42 -8.65
CA ALA A 71 -12.50 21.44 -7.58
C ALA A 71 -12.27 20.07 -8.22
N VAL A 72 -11.14 19.44 -7.90
CA VAL A 72 -10.90 18.05 -8.24
C VAL A 72 -11.91 17.23 -7.44
N ALA A 73 -12.65 16.34 -8.09
CA ALA A 73 -13.56 15.46 -7.39
C ALA A 73 -12.81 14.73 -6.28
N ALA A 74 -13.40 14.68 -5.07
CA ALA A 74 -12.80 13.96 -3.97
C ALA A 74 -12.63 12.49 -4.35
N LYS A 75 -11.45 11.93 -4.09
CA LYS A 75 -11.21 10.51 -4.32
C LYS A 75 -12.16 9.70 -3.45
N SER A 76 -12.84 8.74 -4.06
CA SER A 76 -13.80 7.89 -3.37
C SER A 76 -13.12 6.56 -2.98
N PRO A 77 -13.49 5.94 -1.84
CA PRO A 77 -13.03 4.59 -1.52
C PRO A 77 -13.38 3.61 -2.65
N ALA A 78 -12.43 2.78 -3.04
CA ALA A 78 -12.57 1.78 -4.10
C ALA A 78 -12.49 0.34 -3.55
N ILE A 79 -11.49 0.06 -2.71
CA ILE A 79 -11.25 -1.25 -2.10
C ILE A 79 -10.82 -1.07 -0.65
N VAL A 80 -11.40 -1.85 0.26
CA VAL A 80 -10.95 -1.93 1.65
C VAL A 80 -10.16 -3.22 1.83
N PHE A 81 -8.93 -3.11 2.30
CA PHE A 81 -8.08 -4.22 2.70
C PHE A 81 -8.11 -4.36 4.21
N THR A 82 -8.20 -5.60 4.69
CA THR A 82 -8.13 -5.93 6.11
C THR A 82 -7.08 -7.01 6.32
N ALA A 83 -6.20 -6.86 7.30
CA ALA A 83 -5.23 -7.90 7.63
C ALA A 83 -5.97 -9.20 8.00
N ALA A 84 -5.50 -10.33 7.47
CA ALA A 84 -6.09 -11.64 7.74
C ALA A 84 -5.92 -12.06 9.21
N CYS A 85 -4.86 -11.55 9.87
CA CYS A 85 -4.59 -11.78 11.28
C CYS A 85 -4.62 -10.46 12.06
N ALA A 86 -5.21 -10.50 13.25
CA ALA A 86 -5.07 -9.42 14.22
C ALA A 86 -3.65 -9.38 14.79
N GLY A 87 -3.12 -8.19 15.01
CA GLY A 87 -1.74 -7.99 15.45
C GLY A 87 -1.46 -6.53 15.78
N PRO A 88 -0.34 -6.21 16.45
CA PRO A 88 0.05 -4.83 16.75
C PRO A 88 0.07 -3.95 15.49
N GLU A 89 -0.08 -2.63 15.68
CA GLU A 89 -0.25 -1.67 14.58
C GLU A 89 0.84 -1.82 13.52
N GLY A 90 0.41 -2.09 12.28
CA GLY A 90 1.26 -2.12 11.10
C GLY A 90 2.32 -3.20 11.16
N ASN A 91 1.96 -4.49 11.04
CA ASN A 91 2.85 -5.63 10.73
C ASN A 91 3.64 -5.44 9.40
N GLY A 92 3.98 -4.20 9.02
CA GLY A 92 4.57 -3.83 7.74
C GLY A 92 3.68 -4.20 6.55
N ILE A 93 2.37 -4.40 6.74
CA ILE A 93 1.51 -4.85 5.65
C ILE A 93 1.29 -3.72 4.65
N THR A 94 1.70 -3.96 3.42
CA THR A 94 1.47 -3.06 2.29
C THR A 94 0.81 -3.81 1.14
N VAL A 95 -0.13 -3.14 0.47
CA VAL A 95 -0.79 -3.67 -0.72
C VAL A 95 -0.56 -2.71 -1.89
N ALA A 96 0.06 -3.21 -2.96
CA ALA A 96 0.12 -2.55 -4.24
C ALA A 96 -0.99 -3.09 -5.15
N VAL A 97 -1.65 -2.19 -5.87
CA VAL A 97 -2.74 -2.47 -6.81
C VAL A 97 -2.37 -1.84 -8.14
N THR A 98 -2.31 -2.64 -9.19
CA THR A 98 -2.20 -2.18 -10.58
C THR A 98 -3.42 -2.62 -11.36
N ARG A 99 -3.82 -1.80 -12.35
CA ARG A 99 -4.90 -2.14 -13.27
C ARG A 99 -4.30 -2.96 -14.41
N VAL A 100 -4.96 -4.06 -14.76
CA VAL A 100 -4.65 -4.77 -15.99
C VAL A 100 -5.51 -4.13 -17.08
N GLU A 101 -4.87 -3.57 -18.10
CA GLU A 101 -5.59 -3.10 -19.29
C GLU A 101 -6.16 -4.31 -20.03
N ASP A 102 -7.48 -4.50 -19.96
CA ASP A 102 -8.16 -5.44 -20.85
C ASP A 102 -8.14 -4.89 -22.29
N PRO A 103 -7.87 -5.72 -23.30
CA PRO A 103 -7.83 -5.29 -24.70
C PRO A 103 -9.21 -4.82 -25.23
N GLU A 104 -10.30 -5.17 -24.55
CA GLU A 104 -11.63 -4.58 -24.74
C GLU A 104 -12.23 -4.27 -23.35
N PRO A 105 -12.10 -3.05 -22.83
CA PRO A 105 -12.84 -2.66 -21.64
C PRO A 105 -14.32 -2.56 -22.04
N ASP A 106 -15.15 -3.51 -21.61
CA ASP A 106 -16.60 -3.31 -21.65
C ASP A 106 -16.98 -2.36 -20.49
N PRO A 107 -17.27 -1.08 -20.78
CA PRO A 107 -17.59 -0.11 -19.74
C PRO A 107 -18.90 -0.44 -19.01
N SER A 108 -19.71 -1.39 -19.50
CA SER A 108 -20.93 -1.85 -18.86
C SER A 108 -20.70 -2.90 -17.77
N LEU A 109 -19.47 -3.44 -17.64
CA LEU A 109 -19.14 -4.49 -16.67
C LEU A 109 -17.88 -4.15 -15.84
N PRO A 110 -17.85 -3.06 -15.06
CA PRO A 110 -16.71 -2.73 -14.18
C PRO A 110 -16.32 -3.85 -13.21
N LEU A 111 -17.19 -4.84 -12.99
CA LEU A 111 -16.93 -6.05 -12.20
C LEU A 111 -15.89 -7.00 -12.83
N HIS A 112 -15.62 -6.90 -14.14
CA HIS A 112 -14.65 -7.76 -14.84
C HIS A 112 -13.26 -7.16 -14.96
N ALA A 113 -13.08 -5.89 -14.59
CA ALA A 113 -11.77 -5.26 -14.69
C ALA A 113 -10.70 -6.05 -13.93
N GLY A 114 -9.68 -6.46 -14.67
CA GLY A 114 -8.51 -7.14 -14.14
C GLY A 114 -7.69 -6.24 -13.23
N LEU A 115 -7.27 -6.79 -12.11
CA LEU A 115 -6.35 -6.16 -11.16
C LEU A 115 -5.20 -7.11 -10.90
N THR A 116 -4.01 -6.54 -10.72
CA THR A 116 -2.90 -7.27 -10.12
C THR A 116 -2.62 -6.68 -8.75
N LEU A 117 -2.56 -7.56 -7.76
CA LEU A 117 -2.27 -7.22 -6.37
C LEU A 117 -0.88 -7.76 -6.01
N THR A 118 -0.12 -6.99 -5.25
CA THR A 118 1.07 -7.50 -4.56
C THR A 118 0.93 -7.15 -3.10
N VAL A 119 0.97 -8.17 -2.25
CA VAL A 119 0.84 -8.03 -0.81
C VAL A 119 2.16 -8.39 -0.16
N SER A 120 2.66 -7.51 0.69
CA SER A 120 3.87 -7.72 1.48
C SER A 120 3.54 -7.53 2.96
N GLU A 121 4.13 -8.36 3.83
CA GLU A 121 4.10 -8.21 5.29
C GLU A 121 5.56 -8.22 5.76
N LYS A 122 5.88 -7.35 6.73
CA LYS A 122 7.23 -7.24 7.28
C LYS A 122 7.16 -7.03 8.78
N ASP A 123 7.65 -8.03 9.51
CA ASP A 123 7.77 -7.95 10.96
C ASP A 123 9.21 -7.68 11.37
N GLU A 124 9.37 -6.72 12.28
CA GLU A 124 10.66 -6.41 12.89
C GLU A 124 10.59 -6.55 14.41
N TYR A 125 11.51 -7.34 14.96
CA TYR A 125 11.68 -7.57 16.38
C TYR A 125 13.07 -7.10 16.81
N PRO A 126 13.27 -5.78 17.00
CA PRO A 126 14.58 -5.23 17.31
C PRO A 126 14.96 -5.38 18.78
N GLY A 127 16.24 -5.56 19.06
CA GLY A 127 16.79 -5.41 20.41
C GLY A 127 16.43 -6.52 21.38
N LEU A 128 16.23 -7.74 20.88
CA LEU A 128 15.99 -8.95 21.66
C LEU A 128 17.25 -9.33 22.43
N SER A 129 17.12 -9.66 23.72
CA SER A 129 18.30 -9.94 24.58
C SER A 129 18.47 -11.42 24.96
N SER A 130 17.45 -12.26 24.74
CA SER A 130 17.49 -13.69 25.05
C SER A 130 16.45 -14.46 24.23
N ALA A 131 16.54 -15.80 24.23
CA ALA A 131 15.53 -16.65 23.62
C ALA A 131 14.16 -16.50 24.33
N ALA A 132 14.16 -16.28 25.66
CA ALA A 132 12.95 -16.02 26.43
C ALA A 132 12.30 -14.66 26.10
N ASP A 133 13.11 -13.62 25.86
CA ASP A 133 12.61 -12.31 25.40
C ASP A 133 11.99 -12.43 24.00
N ALA A 134 12.58 -13.24 23.12
CA ALA A 134 11.98 -13.53 21.83
C ALA A 134 10.67 -14.32 21.95
N VAL A 135 10.57 -15.27 22.87
CA VAL A 135 9.29 -15.95 23.17
C VAL A 135 8.24 -14.93 23.63
N ALA A 136 8.60 -14.01 24.52
CA ALA A 136 7.69 -12.99 25.00
C ALA A 136 7.26 -12.01 23.89
N ARG A 137 8.17 -11.61 22.99
CA ARG A 137 7.92 -10.57 21.98
C ARG A 137 7.41 -11.08 20.65
N ILE A 138 7.88 -12.22 20.17
CA ILE A 138 7.40 -12.86 18.93
C ILE A 138 6.15 -13.70 19.22
N GLY A 139 6.11 -14.36 20.38
CA GLY A 139 5.09 -15.35 20.72
C GLY A 139 5.43 -16.74 20.19
N VAL A 140 4.66 -17.73 20.64
CA VAL A 140 4.81 -19.14 20.27
C VAL A 140 3.72 -19.62 19.32
N ASP A 141 3.95 -20.74 18.66
CA ASP A 141 3.01 -21.33 17.70
C ASP A 141 1.76 -21.91 18.36
N LYS A 142 1.94 -22.68 19.43
CA LYS A 142 0.85 -23.35 20.15
C LYS A 142 1.12 -23.32 21.64
N PRO A 143 0.78 -22.23 22.36
CA PRO A 143 1.04 -22.15 23.79
C PRO A 143 0.23 -23.23 24.54
N ALA A 144 0.89 -23.97 25.42
CA ALA A 144 0.31 -24.98 26.26
C ALA A 144 -0.70 -24.35 27.22
N ALA A 145 -1.73 -25.12 27.55
CA ALA A 145 -2.74 -24.68 28.51
C ALA A 145 -2.09 -24.31 29.85
N GLY A 146 -2.31 -23.07 30.31
CA GLY A 146 -1.73 -22.55 31.54
C GLY A 146 -0.30 -22.02 31.43
N SER A 147 0.30 -22.03 30.24
CA SER A 147 1.56 -21.31 29.98
C SER A 147 1.34 -19.79 30.09
N LYS A 148 2.41 -19.07 30.44
CA LYS A 148 2.45 -17.60 30.37
C LYS A 148 2.78 -17.11 28.96
N ASP A 149 3.19 -18.01 28.07
CA ASP A 149 3.56 -17.68 26.71
C ASP A 149 2.30 -17.32 25.89
N ARG A 150 2.42 -16.28 25.08
CA ARG A 150 1.34 -15.85 24.18
C ARG A 150 1.47 -16.52 22.82
N ALA A 151 0.33 -16.78 22.18
CA ALA A 151 0.33 -17.12 20.77
C ALA A 151 0.90 -15.96 19.96
N GLY A 152 1.84 -16.25 19.05
CA GLY A 152 2.39 -15.25 18.14
C GLY A 152 1.41 -14.92 17.02
N SER A 153 1.40 -13.67 16.55
CA SER A 153 0.52 -13.21 15.46
C SER A 153 1.27 -12.85 14.17
N GLY A 154 2.60 -12.69 14.25
CA GLY A 154 3.45 -12.32 13.12
C GLY A 154 3.68 -13.46 12.14
N LEU A 155 4.44 -13.19 11.08
CA LEU A 155 4.81 -14.12 10.02
C LEU A 155 5.55 -15.36 10.52
N VAL A 156 6.34 -15.20 11.58
CA VAL A 156 7.04 -16.29 12.25
C VAL A 156 6.69 -16.33 13.72
N GLN A 157 6.75 -17.53 14.27
CA GLN A 157 6.50 -17.84 15.67
C GLN A 157 7.62 -18.73 16.19
N ILE A 158 7.86 -18.70 17.50
CA ILE A 158 8.79 -19.64 18.12
C ILE A 158 8.04 -20.93 18.42
N LYS A 159 8.61 -22.07 18.03
CA LYS A 159 8.03 -23.37 18.40
C LYS A 159 8.03 -23.50 19.92
N GLU A 160 6.88 -23.81 20.50
CA GLU A 160 6.75 -23.98 21.95
C GLU A 160 7.81 -24.94 22.51
N GLY A 161 8.39 -24.56 23.66
CA GLY A 161 9.38 -25.38 24.37
C GLY A 161 10.73 -25.52 23.68
N SER A 162 10.96 -24.83 22.55
CA SER A 162 12.23 -24.91 21.81
C SER A 162 13.27 -23.88 22.23
N ALA A 163 12.89 -22.86 23.00
CA ALA A 163 13.79 -21.79 23.42
C ALA A 163 14.83 -22.29 24.43
N ALA A 164 16.10 -21.99 24.17
CA ALA A 164 17.19 -22.31 25.07
C ALA A 164 17.06 -21.56 26.40
N ALA A 165 17.48 -22.21 27.48
CA ALA A 165 17.62 -21.54 28.77
C ALA A 165 18.92 -20.71 28.80
N GLY A 166 18.82 -19.45 29.23
CA GLY A 166 19.97 -18.57 29.50
C GLY A 166 20.05 -17.32 28.61
N ASP A 167 21.10 -16.52 28.86
CA ASP A 167 21.28 -15.17 28.29
C ASP A 167 22.25 -15.14 27.08
N GLY A 168 22.39 -16.28 26.39
CA GLY A 168 23.21 -16.37 25.19
C GLY A 168 22.62 -15.57 24.02
N LEU A 169 23.39 -15.37 22.95
CA LEU A 169 22.93 -14.76 21.70
C LEU A 169 22.88 -15.79 20.57
N PRO A 170 22.00 -15.61 19.56
CA PRO A 170 22.04 -16.43 18.37
C PRO A 170 23.31 -16.15 17.56
N LYS A 171 23.64 -17.07 16.64
CA LYS A 171 24.65 -16.84 15.63
C LYS A 171 24.08 -15.92 14.54
N SER A 172 24.80 -14.83 14.26
CA SER A 172 24.51 -14.02 13.07
C SER A 172 24.76 -14.82 11.80
N GLY A 173 23.93 -14.64 10.78
CA GLY A 173 24.04 -15.41 9.54
C GLY A 173 23.40 -14.73 8.34
N ALA A 174 23.56 -15.37 7.18
CA ALA A 174 22.83 -14.99 5.98
C ALA A 174 21.32 -15.20 6.19
N PRO A 175 20.46 -14.44 5.47
CA PRO A 175 19.03 -14.69 5.48
C PRO A 175 18.71 -16.13 5.10
N PHE A 176 17.65 -16.68 5.71
CA PHE A 176 17.16 -18.03 5.43
C PHE A 176 15.64 -18.02 5.29
N THR A 177 15.08 -19.07 4.69
CA THR A 177 13.64 -19.19 4.49
C THR A 177 13.06 -20.20 5.47
N VAL A 178 11.97 -19.82 6.15
CA VAL A 178 11.17 -20.72 6.99
C VAL A 178 9.92 -21.09 6.21
N THR A 179 9.58 -22.37 6.15
CA THR A 179 8.33 -22.86 5.53
C THR A 179 7.56 -23.73 6.51
N ALA A 180 6.29 -24.01 6.22
CA ALA A 180 5.49 -24.92 7.05
C ALA A 180 6.08 -26.34 7.10
N ALA A 181 6.69 -26.79 5.99
CA ALA A 181 7.32 -28.10 5.88
C ALA A 181 8.72 -28.15 6.51
N ALA A 182 9.41 -27.01 6.64
CA ALA A 182 10.78 -26.93 7.13
C ALA A 182 10.92 -25.84 8.22
N PRO A 183 10.56 -26.15 9.48
CA PRO A 183 10.94 -25.34 10.63
C PRO A 183 12.46 -25.13 10.70
N VAL A 184 12.89 -23.93 11.09
CA VAL A 184 14.32 -23.59 11.13
C VAL A 184 14.81 -23.47 12.56
N LYS A 185 15.87 -24.22 12.89
CA LYS A 185 16.59 -24.09 14.15
C LYS A 185 17.58 -22.94 14.06
N VAL A 186 17.31 -21.85 14.78
CA VAL A 186 18.28 -20.78 14.96
C VAL A 186 19.35 -21.29 15.92
N LYS A 187 20.62 -21.19 15.50
CA LYS A 187 21.76 -21.68 16.29
C LYS A 187 22.24 -20.63 17.27
N GLY A 188 22.72 -21.07 18.43
CA GLY A 188 23.45 -20.23 19.37
C GLY A 188 24.79 -19.78 18.79
N ALA A 189 25.46 -18.83 19.46
CA ALA A 189 26.75 -18.28 19.03
C ALA A 189 27.84 -19.35 18.79
N ASP A 190 27.78 -20.50 19.47
CA ASP A 190 28.67 -21.64 19.26
C ASP A 190 28.45 -22.41 17.94
N GLY A 191 27.35 -22.12 17.23
CA GLY A 191 26.95 -22.76 15.97
C GLY A 191 26.46 -24.21 16.11
N THR A 192 26.41 -24.77 17.32
CA THR A 192 26.05 -26.17 17.57
C THR A 192 24.75 -26.29 18.38
N THR A 193 24.58 -25.47 19.41
CA THR A 193 23.38 -25.45 20.25
C THR A 193 22.20 -24.82 19.51
N ASP A 194 21.01 -25.39 19.73
CA ASP A 194 19.77 -24.81 19.25
C ASP A 194 19.37 -23.67 20.20
N TYR A 195 19.18 -22.47 19.67
CA TYR A 195 18.79 -21.29 20.44
C TYR A 195 17.28 -21.14 20.54
N PHE A 196 16.58 -21.33 19.42
CA PHE A 196 15.13 -21.62 19.34
C PHE A 196 14.79 -22.18 17.96
N THR A 197 13.60 -22.71 17.79
CA THR A 197 13.08 -23.11 16.47
C THR A 197 12.03 -22.11 16.00
N LEU A 198 12.18 -21.60 14.78
CA LEU A 198 11.18 -20.78 14.10
C LEU A 198 10.27 -21.67 13.26
N VAL A 199 8.98 -21.35 13.31
CA VAL A 199 7.97 -21.86 12.40
C VAL A 199 7.24 -20.68 11.77
N VAL A 200 6.67 -20.89 10.59
CA VAL A 200 5.79 -19.88 9.97
C VAL A 200 4.42 -19.90 10.64
N ARG A 201 3.72 -18.77 10.60
CA ARG A 201 2.30 -18.69 10.94
C ARG A 201 1.51 -19.70 10.11
N GLU A 202 0.57 -20.39 10.75
CA GLU A 202 -0.29 -21.34 10.07
C GLU A 202 -1.06 -20.67 8.91
N GLY A 203 -1.14 -21.35 7.76
CA GLY A 203 -1.83 -20.85 6.57
C GLY A 203 -0.98 -20.02 5.60
N LEU A 204 0.29 -19.71 5.93
CA LEU A 204 1.21 -19.07 4.98
C LEU A 204 1.67 -20.05 3.88
N PRO A 205 1.51 -19.71 2.59
CA PRO A 205 1.93 -20.56 1.49
C PRO A 205 3.40 -20.36 1.08
N ASP A 206 3.87 -21.22 0.17
CA ASP A 206 5.20 -21.12 -0.43
C ASP A 206 5.37 -19.80 -1.22
N PRO A 207 6.61 -19.24 -1.31
CA PRO A 207 7.90 -19.87 -0.98
C PRO A 207 8.27 -19.85 0.52
N GLY A 208 7.41 -19.33 1.40
CA GLY A 208 7.65 -19.19 2.83
C GLY A 208 8.14 -17.80 3.23
N VAL A 209 8.60 -17.67 4.48
CA VAL A 209 8.99 -16.39 5.08
C VAL A 209 10.50 -16.26 5.10
N LYS A 210 11.02 -15.19 4.52
CA LYS A 210 12.43 -14.85 4.57
C LYS A 210 12.74 -14.23 5.93
N VAL A 211 13.69 -14.79 6.66
CA VAL A 211 14.11 -14.33 7.99
C VAL A 211 15.57 -13.92 7.97
N THR A 212 15.86 -12.79 8.60
CA THR A 212 17.21 -12.30 8.85
C THR A 212 17.41 -12.12 10.35
N VAL A 213 18.51 -12.65 10.89
CA VAL A 213 18.91 -12.46 12.29
C VAL A 213 20.22 -11.67 12.30
N THR A 214 20.18 -10.46 12.86
CA THR A 214 21.34 -9.59 13.03
C THR A 214 21.72 -9.49 14.50
N VAL A 215 23.00 -9.58 14.82
CA VAL A 215 23.49 -9.58 16.20
C VAL A 215 24.38 -8.38 16.44
N ASP A 216 24.07 -7.63 17.49
CA ASP A 216 24.91 -6.60 18.06
C ASP A 216 25.56 -7.18 19.33
N ALA A 217 26.79 -7.66 19.18
CA ALA A 217 27.55 -8.27 20.26
C ALA A 217 27.94 -7.27 21.35
N GLU A 218 28.08 -5.98 21.01
CA GLU A 218 28.44 -4.92 21.95
C GLU A 218 27.24 -4.55 22.84
N ALA A 219 26.08 -4.34 22.21
CA ALA A 219 24.83 -4.09 22.94
C ALA A 219 24.25 -5.36 23.59
N LYS A 220 24.84 -6.54 23.31
CA LYS A 220 24.35 -7.87 23.69
C LYS A 220 22.89 -8.08 23.30
N LYS A 221 22.56 -7.71 22.07
CA LYS A 221 21.20 -7.79 21.52
C LYS A 221 21.22 -8.37 20.12
N TYR A 222 20.06 -8.81 19.67
CA TYR A 222 19.86 -9.17 18.27
C TYR A 222 18.51 -8.66 17.77
N SER A 223 18.36 -8.62 16.46
CA SER A 223 17.10 -8.27 15.80
C SER A 223 16.70 -9.42 14.88
N LEU A 224 15.41 -9.68 14.81
CA LEU A 224 14.83 -10.61 13.84
C LEU A 224 13.93 -9.81 12.91
N THR A 225 14.16 -9.95 11.60
CA THR A 225 13.29 -9.39 10.56
C THR A 225 12.70 -10.55 9.77
N ALA A 226 11.38 -10.60 9.64
CA ALA A 226 10.66 -11.58 8.85
C ALA A 226 9.90 -10.87 7.72
N GLU A 227 10.06 -11.35 6.49
CA GLU A 227 9.51 -10.74 5.28
C GLU A 227 8.77 -11.78 4.44
N TYR A 228 7.57 -11.43 4.00
CA TYR A 228 6.80 -12.18 3.03
C TYR A 228 6.31 -11.26 1.92
N THR A 229 6.24 -11.78 0.68
CA THR A 229 5.61 -11.10 -0.45
C THR A 229 4.93 -12.15 -1.31
N SER A 230 3.65 -11.94 -1.61
CA SER A 230 2.82 -12.89 -2.37
C SER A 230 3.31 -13.09 -3.82
N GLY A 231 4.09 -12.15 -4.34
CA GLY A 231 4.23 -11.95 -5.77
C GLY A 231 2.99 -11.28 -6.35
N GLU A 232 2.88 -11.28 -7.68
CA GLU A 232 1.74 -10.75 -8.40
C GLU A 232 0.56 -11.73 -8.36
N VAL A 233 -0.57 -11.27 -7.81
CA VAL A 233 -1.83 -12.00 -7.71
C VAL A 233 -2.85 -11.33 -8.63
N SER A 234 -3.25 -12.03 -9.68
CA SER A 234 -4.29 -11.55 -10.59
C SER A 234 -5.68 -11.82 -10.03
N THR A 235 -6.55 -10.81 -10.04
CA THR A 235 -7.95 -10.92 -9.63
C THR A 235 -8.82 -9.97 -10.44
N THR A 236 -10.13 -9.92 -10.16
CA THR A 236 -11.06 -8.95 -10.72
C THR A 236 -11.78 -8.20 -9.61
N LEU A 237 -12.32 -7.02 -9.90
CA LEU A 237 -13.10 -6.24 -8.93
C LEU A 237 -14.29 -7.04 -8.37
N GLY A 238 -14.94 -7.88 -9.18
CA GLY A 238 -16.03 -8.75 -8.74
C GLY A 238 -15.59 -9.94 -7.88
N ALA A 239 -14.29 -10.29 -7.87
CA ALA A 239 -13.74 -11.46 -7.19
C ALA A 239 -12.85 -11.11 -5.98
N LEU A 240 -12.86 -9.86 -5.49
CA LEU A 240 -12.03 -9.41 -4.37
C LEU A 240 -12.19 -10.26 -3.09
N GLY A 241 -13.37 -10.83 -2.85
CA GLY A 241 -13.61 -11.71 -1.70
C GLY A 241 -13.01 -13.11 -1.82
N ALA A 242 -12.43 -13.47 -2.97
CA ALA A 242 -11.86 -14.78 -3.27
C ALA A 242 -10.43 -14.66 -3.79
N LEU A 243 -9.60 -13.87 -3.09
CA LEU A 243 -8.16 -13.81 -3.38
C LEU A 243 -7.54 -15.20 -3.27
N ASP A 244 -6.47 -15.44 -4.04
CA ASP A 244 -5.72 -16.68 -3.90
C ASP A 244 -5.11 -16.81 -2.49
N THR A 245 -4.66 -18.01 -2.14
CA THR A 245 -4.12 -18.30 -0.80
C THR A 245 -2.86 -17.50 -0.47
N THR A 246 -2.09 -17.04 -1.47
CA THR A 246 -0.86 -16.25 -1.27
C THR A 246 -1.18 -14.86 -0.75
N ALA A 247 -2.16 -14.17 -1.34
CA ALA A 247 -2.64 -12.89 -0.82
C ALA A 247 -3.58 -13.06 0.39
N ALA A 248 -4.50 -14.04 0.34
CA ALA A 248 -5.53 -14.25 1.37
C ALA A 248 -4.96 -14.61 2.75
N SER A 249 -3.74 -15.16 2.81
CA SER A 249 -3.03 -15.45 4.07
C SER A 249 -2.54 -14.19 4.81
N ILE A 250 -2.53 -13.03 4.13
CA ILE A 250 -2.05 -11.75 4.65
C ILE A 250 -3.17 -10.72 4.73
N VAL A 251 -4.00 -10.61 3.68
CA VAL A 251 -5.10 -9.64 3.63
C VAL A 251 -6.37 -10.23 3.01
N THR A 252 -7.52 -9.72 3.44
CA THR A 252 -8.77 -9.83 2.72
C THR A 252 -9.07 -8.51 2.00
N ALA A 253 -9.79 -8.58 0.88
CA ALA A 253 -10.21 -7.42 0.10
C ALA A 253 -11.74 -7.42 -0.07
N GLN A 254 -12.35 -6.25 0.05
CA GLN A 254 -13.79 -6.10 -0.10
C GLN A 254 -14.18 -4.73 -0.65
N ALA A 255 -15.38 -4.68 -1.24
CA ALA A 255 -15.99 -3.42 -1.65
C ALA A 255 -16.29 -2.55 -0.42
N PRO A 256 -16.05 -1.23 -0.48
CA PRO A 256 -16.54 -0.31 0.54
C PRO A 256 -18.08 -0.21 0.51
N PRO A 257 -18.74 0.31 1.56
CA PRO A 257 -20.20 0.42 1.62
C PRO A 257 -20.84 1.21 0.48
N GLY A 258 -20.07 2.12 -0.15
CA GLY A 258 -20.51 2.90 -1.32
C GLY A 258 -20.51 2.13 -2.64
N GLY A 259 -20.05 0.87 -2.66
CA GLY A 259 -19.94 0.04 -3.85
C GLY A 259 -18.52 -0.03 -4.41
N LEU A 260 -18.34 -0.86 -5.44
CA LEU A 260 -17.06 -1.02 -6.12
C LEU A 260 -16.77 0.17 -7.04
N ALA A 261 -15.54 0.64 -6.98
CA ALA A 261 -15.00 1.62 -7.93
C ALA A 261 -13.61 1.18 -8.36
N MET A 262 -13.13 1.72 -9.48
CA MET A 262 -11.80 1.41 -9.97
C MET A 262 -10.73 2.08 -9.08
N PRO A 263 -9.85 1.32 -8.40
CA PRO A 263 -8.81 1.88 -7.55
C PRO A 263 -7.75 2.61 -8.39
N ALA A 264 -7.11 3.64 -7.85
CA ALA A 264 -5.90 4.20 -8.43
C ALA A 264 -4.78 3.15 -8.48
N ASP A 265 -3.86 3.30 -9.43
CA ASP A 265 -2.60 2.55 -9.39
C ASP A 265 -1.79 2.99 -8.16
N THR A 266 -1.31 2.02 -7.40
CA THR A 266 -0.56 2.24 -6.15
C THR A 266 0.81 1.57 -6.17
N LEU A 267 1.32 1.14 -7.34
CA LEU A 267 2.63 0.51 -7.46
C LEU A 267 3.76 1.39 -6.93
N THR A 268 3.68 2.70 -7.15
CA THR A 268 4.69 3.68 -6.70
C THR A 268 4.45 4.19 -5.27
N ALA A 269 3.24 3.99 -4.74
CA ALA A 269 2.87 4.37 -3.38
C ALA A 269 1.88 3.33 -2.81
N PRO A 270 2.39 2.16 -2.37
CA PRO A 270 1.55 1.09 -1.85
C PRO A 270 0.73 1.51 -0.65
N ILE A 271 -0.43 0.89 -0.49
CA ILE A 271 -1.36 1.17 0.60
C ILE A 271 -0.84 0.47 1.85
N ALA A 272 -0.39 1.24 2.84
CA ALA A 272 -0.05 0.72 4.15
C ALA A 272 -1.31 0.48 4.99
N LEU A 273 -1.40 -0.69 5.63
CA LEU A 273 -2.47 -0.99 6.57
C LEU A 273 -2.09 -0.45 7.97
N SER A 274 -3.09 0.08 8.69
CA SER A 274 -2.89 0.71 10.00
C SER A 274 -4.05 0.42 10.98
N GLY A 275 -3.88 0.83 12.25
CA GLY A 275 -4.92 0.70 13.30
C GLY A 275 -5.14 -0.72 13.85
N GLY A 276 -4.23 -1.66 13.56
CA GLY A 276 -4.28 -3.01 14.12
C GLY A 276 -3.88 -3.06 15.59
N ALA A 277 -4.44 -3.98 16.37
CA ALA A 277 -3.98 -4.26 17.73
C ALA A 277 -4.20 -5.73 18.07
N THR A 278 -3.85 -6.15 19.29
CA THR A 278 -4.23 -7.47 19.78
C THR A 278 -5.75 -7.65 19.67
N GLY A 279 -6.20 -8.62 18.87
CA GLY A 279 -7.61 -8.89 18.58
C GLY A 279 -8.26 -7.95 17.55
N ILE A 280 -7.53 -6.98 17.00
CA ILE A 280 -8.03 -6.02 15.99
C ILE A 280 -7.14 -6.10 14.74
N ALA A 281 -7.73 -6.40 13.58
CA ALA A 281 -7.00 -6.42 12.31
C ALA A 281 -6.72 -5.00 11.80
N ALA A 282 -5.52 -4.78 11.25
CA ALA A 282 -5.20 -3.53 10.58
C ALA A 282 -6.01 -3.39 9.29
N THR A 283 -6.30 -2.15 8.88
CA THR A 283 -7.06 -1.87 7.65
C THR A 283 -6.39 -0.82 6.79
N GLY A 284 -6.69 -0.85 5.50
CA GLY A 284 -6.19 0.09 4.50
C GLY A 284 -7.25 0.28 3.42
N THR A 285 -7.21 1.41 2.71
CA THR A 285 -8.20 1.70 1.67
C THR A 285 -7.52 2.21 0.42
N ALA A 286 -7.76 1.54 -0.71
CA ALA A 286 -7.49 2.09 -2.02
C ALA A 286 -8.57 3.10 -2.38
N TYR A 287 -8.18 4.24 -2.92
CA TYR A 287 -9.11 5.26 -3.41
C TYR A 287 -9.07 5.34 -4.93
N THR A 288 -10.10 5.90 -5.54
CA THR A 288 -10.13 6.22 -6.98
C THR A 288 -9.00 7.18 -7.36
N SER A 289 -8.61 7.17 -8.64
CA SER A 289 -7.64 8.13 -9.22
C SER A 289 -8.17 9.55 -9.18
#